data_AF-A0A8S4AIQ5-F1
#
_entry.id   AF-A0A8S4AIQ5-F1
#
_cell.length_a   1.000
_cell.length_b   1.000
_cell.length_c   1.000
_cell.angle_alpha   90.00
_cell.angle_beta   90.00
_cell.angle_gamma   90.00
#
_symmetry.space_group_name_H-M   'P 1'
#
loop_
_entity.id
_entity.type
_entity.pdbx_description
1 polymer ?
#
loop_
_entity_poly.entity_id
_entity_poly.type
_entity_poly.pdbx_seq_one_letter_code
_entity_poly.pdbx_strand_id
1 'polypeptide(L)'
;MFPVLFLLGWFLWSFIEYCIHRFVFHMKPPAHNYYLITLHFLLHGQHHKSPFDGSRLVFPPGLASIVVVAFYLVLQKTLPEVLGTSVFVGGLCGYVVYDMIHYYLHYGSPKRGSYLYSLKAYHVKHHFEHQRSGQTPHKQHREPPNGQKR
;
A
#
# COMPACT_ATOMS: atom_id res chain seq x y z
N MET A 1 -5.34 -11.75 -29.72
CA MET A 1 -4.68 -10.54 -29.15
C MET A 1 -5.14 -10.21 -27.74
N PHE A 2 -6.44 -10.30 -27.42
CA PHE A 2 -6.97 -9.96 -26.08
C PHE A 2 -6.20 -10.58 -24.89
N PRO A 3 -5.91 -11.91 -24.83
CA PRO A 3 -5.22 -12.48 -23.66
C PRO A 3 -3.84 -11.87 -23.40
N VAL A 4 -3.10 -11.52 -24.46
CA VAL A 4 -1.79 -10.89 -24.34
C VAL A 4 -1.91 -9.48 -23.77
N LEU A 5 -2.88 -8.70 -24.24
CA LEU A 5 -3.13 -7.34 -23.75
C LEU A 5 -3.67 -7.33 -22.32
N PHE A 6 -4.51 -8.31 -21.98
CA PHE A 6 -4.96 -8.52 -20.61
C PHE A 6 -3.78 -8.81 -19.67
N LEU A 7 -2.90 -9.75 -20.04
CA LEU A 7 -1.71 -10.06 -19.25
C LEU A 7 -0.77 -8.86 -19.15
N LEU A 8 -0.59 -8.10 -20.24
CA LEU A 8 0.16 -6.85 -20.21
C LEU A 8 -0.41 -5.85 -19.19
N GLY A 9 -1.74 -5.67 -19.17
CA GLY A 9 -2.41 -4.84 -18.18
C GLY A 9 -2.18 -5.32 -16.75
N TRP A 10 -2.26 -6.63 -16.52
CA TRP A 10 -1.99 -7.22 -15.22
C TRP A 10 -0.56 -6.98 -14.75
N PHE A 11 0.44 -7.20 -15.62
CA PHE A 11 1.83 -6.93 -15.28
C PHE A 11 2.09 -5.43 -15.09
N LEU A 12 1.47 -4.58 -15.89
CA LEU A 12 1.54 -3.13 -15.72
C LEU A 12 1.00 -2.71 -14.34
N TRP A 13 -0.08 -3.35 -13.85
CA TRP A 13 -0.56 -3.13 -12.50
C TRP A 13 0.51 -3.43 -11.45
N SER A 14 1.24 -4.54 -11.54
CA SER A 14 2.30 -4.85 -10.55
C SER A 14 3.41 -3.78 -10.48
N PHE A 15 3.72 -3.15 -11.62
CA PHE A 15 4.66 -2.02 -11.66
C PHE A 15 4.06 -0.75 -11.04
N ILE A 16 2.80 -0.46 -11.34
CA ILE A 16 2.06 0.68 -10.78
C ILE A 16 1.92 0.52 -9.26
N GLU A 17 1.54 -0.67 -8.78
CA GLU A 17 1.45 -1.04 -7.38
C GLU A 17 2.75 -0.70 -6.66
N TYR A 18 3.88 -1.18 -7.18
CA TYR A 18 5.19 -0.90 -6.61
C TYR A 18 5.48 0.61 -6.56
N CYS A 19 5.21 1.35 -7.64
CA CYS A 19 5.46 2.79 -7.70
C CYS A 19 4.58 3.56 -6.71
N ILE A 20 3.28 3.30 -6.69
CA ILE A 20 2.34 3.98 -5.78
C ILE A 20 2.69 3.65 -4.34
N HIS A 21 2.90 2.38 -4.02
CA HIS A 21 3.22 1.97 -2.65
C HIS A 21 4.53 2.61 -2.19
N ARG A 22 5.60 2.54 -2.99
CA ARG A 22 6.92 3.06 -2.59
C ARG A 22 6.99 4.59 -2.55
N PHE A 23 6.43 5.27 -3.56
CA PHE A 23 6.66 6.72 -3.73
C PHE A 23 5.50 7.59 -3.26
N VAL A 24 4.26 7.08 -3.28
CA VAL A 24 3.07 7.85 -2.87
C VAL A 24 2.65 7.48 -1.47
N PHE A 25 2.49 6.19 -1.18
CA PHE A 25 2.01 5.72 0.12
C PHE A 25 3.06 5.85 1.23
N HIS A 26 4.35 5.82 0.88
CA HIS A 26 5.48 6.02 1.80
C HIS A 26 6.20 7.36 1.63
N MET A 27 5.54 8.35 1.02
CA MET A 27 6.10 9.70 0.93
C MET A 27 6.25 10.34 2.32
N LYS A 28 7.23 11.23 2.49
CA LYS A 28 7.41 12.02 3.72
C LYS A 28 6.83 13.43 3.50
N PRO A 29 5.58 13.69 3.90
CA PRO A 29 4.98 15.01 3.72
C PRO A 29 5.73 16.07 4.55
N PRO A 30 5.93 17.29 4.04
CA PRO A 30 6.54 18.38 4.79
C PRO A 30 5.65 18.80 5.96
N ALA A 31 6.27 19.05 7.12
CA ALA A 31 5.56 19.28 8.39
C ALA A 31 4.61 20.49 8.39
N HIS A 32 4.78 21.44 7.46
CA HIS A 32 3.96 22.64 7.34
C HIS A 32 2.73 22.46 6.43
N ASN A 33 2.58 21.32 5.73
CA ASN A 33 1.48 21.12 4.80
C ASN A 33 0.42 20.16 5.36
N TYR A 34 -0.58 20.71 6.03
CA TYR A 34 -1.69 19.97 6.64
C TYR A 34 -2.43 19.05 5.63
N TYR A 35 -2.70 19.55 4.43
CA TYR A 35 -3.44 18.80 3.41
C TYR A 35 -2.67 17.57 2.94
N LEU A 36 -1.37 17.70 2.69
CA LEU A 36 -0.54 16.60 2.22
C LEU A 36 -0.32 15.54 3.31
N ILE A 37 -0.21 15.97 4.58
CA ILE A 37 -0.17 15.07 5.75
C ILE A 37 -1.49 14.29 5.85
N THR A 38 -2.62 14.97 5.73
CA THR A 38 -3.96 14.36 5.78
C THR A 38 -4.16 13.36 4.65
N LEU A 39 -3.80 13.74 3.42
CA LEU A 39 -3.87 12.86 2.26
C LEU A 39 -3.00 11.61 2.45
N HIS A 40 -1.74 11.76 2.87
CA HIS A 40 -0.86 10.63 3.18
C HIS A 40 -1.47 9.70 4.25
N PHE A 41 -2.03 10.29 5.32
CA PHE A 41 -2.68 9.52 6.38
C PHE A 41 -3.88 8.71 5.86
N LEU A 42 -4.72 9.31 5.01
CA LEU A 42 -5.87 8.63 4.42
C LEU A 42 -5.46 7.54 3.42
N LEU A 43 -4.42 7.76 2.62
CA LEU A 43 -3.97 6.82 1.59
C LEU A 43 -3.34 5.57 2.20
N HIS A 44 -2.49 5.72 3.22
CA HIS A 44 -1.74 4.59 3.76
C HIS A 44 -1.31 4.72 5.23
N GLY A 45 -1.16 5.95 5.75
CA GLY A 45 -0.71 6.16 7.13
C GLY A 45 -1.64 5.56 8.19
N GLN A 46 -2.95 5.57 7.96
CA GLN A 46 -3.93 4.93 8.86
C GLN A 46 -3.72 3.41 8.94
N HIS A 47 -3.35 2.79 7.82
CA HIS A 47 -3.12 1.37 7.71
C HIS A 47 -1.88 0.94 8.51
N HIS A 48 -0.76 1.67 8.39
CA HIS A 48 0.44 1.41 9.19
C HIS A 48 0.26 1.66 10.69
N LYS A 49 -0.59 2.63 11.04
CA LYS A 49 -0.86 2.97 12.45
C LYS A 49 -1.74 1.93 13.14
N SER A 50 -2.67 1.31 12.41
CA SER A 50 -3.59 0.30 12.93
C SER A 50 -3.73 -0.87 11.95
N PRO A 51 -2.70 -1.72 11.81
CA PRO A 51 -2.64 -2.75 10.77
C PRO A 51 -3.70 -3.87 10.93
N PHE A 52 -4.25 -4.03 12.14
CA PHE A 52 -5.27 -5.04 12.44
C PHE A 52 -6.71 -4.51 12.45
N ASP A 53 -6.93 -3.26 12.03
CA ASP A 53 -8.27 -2.72 11.83
C ASP A 53 -8.80 -3.09 10.44
N GLY A 54 -9.74 -4.04 10.39
CA GLY A 54 -10.32 -4.57 9.15
C GLY A 54 -11.08 -3.54 8.32
N SER A 55 -11.54 -2.45 8.96
CA SER A 55 -12.29 -1.39 8.28
C SER A 55 -11.40 -0.39 7.52
N ARG A 56 -10.07 -0.44 7.74
CA ARG A 56 -9.10 0.55 7.21
C ARG A 56 -7.97 -0.08 6.41
N LEU A 57 -8.15 -1.34 6.02
CA LEU A 57 -7.12 -2.16 5.41
C LEU A 57 -7.08 -2.04 3.88
N VAL A 58 -8.26 -2.16 3.27
CA VAL A 58 -8.43 -2.03 1.83
C VAL A 58 -8.50 -0.57 1.47
N PHE A 59 -8.00 -0.24 0.28
CA PHE A 59 -8.01 1.14 -0.19
C PHE A 59 -9.47 1.61 -0.27
N PRO A 60 -9.86 2.76 0.33
CA PRO A 60 -11.25 3.18 0.37
C PRO A 60 -11.84 3.21 -1.05
N PRO A 61 -12.97 2.51 -1.32
CA PRO A 61 -13.49 2.39 -2.69
C PRO A 61 -13.71 3.73 -3.39
N GLY A 62 -14.02 4.80 -2.64
CA GLY A 62 -14.15 6.16 -3.18
C GLY A 62 -12.83 6.79 -3.63
N LEU A 63 -11.71 6.51 -2.95
CA LEU A 63 -10.39 6.97 -3.41
C LEU A 63 -9.86 6.05 -4.53
N ALA A 64 -10.13 4.75 -4.43
CA ALA A 64 -9.80 3.77 -5.46
C ALA A 64 -10.43 4.15 -6.81
N SER A 65 -11.72 4.50 -6.80
CA SER A 65 -12.47 4.82 -8.01
C SER A 65 -11.89 6.03 -8.76
N ILE A 66 -11.40 7.05 -8.06
CA ILE A 66 -10.74 8.21 -8.68
C ILE A 66 -9.50 7.76 -9.46
N VAL A 67 -8.66 6.91 -8.85
CA VAL A 67 -7.44 6.39 -9.49
C VAL A 67 -7.78 5.49 -10.68
N VAL A 68 -8.78 4.61 -10.51
CA VAL A 68 -9.25 3.70 -11.57
C VAL A 68 -9.81 4.47 -12.76
N VAL A 69 -10.63 5.50 -12.53
CA VAL A 69 -11.19 6.34 -13.60
C VAL A 69 -10.09 7.13 -14.29
N ALA A 70 -9.16 7.73 -13.54
CA ALA A 70 -8.03 8.43 -14.14
C ALA A 70 -7.19 7.51 -15.02
N PHE A 71 -6.90 6.29 -14.56
CA PHE A 71 -6.18 5.28 -15.32
C PHE A 71 -6.92 4.87 -16.60
N TYR A 72 -8.24 4.63 -16.51
CA TYR A 72 -9.08 4.34 -17.66
C TYR A 72 -9.01 5.46 -18.71
N LEU A 73 -9.18 6.72 -18.29
CA LEU A 73 -9.16 7.86 -19.19
C LEU A 73 -7.80 8.01 -19.89
N VAL A 74 -6.70 7.80 -19.17
CA VAL A 74 -5.35 7.84 -19.77
C VAL A 74 -5.21 6.77 -20.85
N LEU A 75 -5.66 5.54 -20.59
CA LEU A 75 -5.58 4.46 -21.58
C LEU A 75 -6.45 4.74 -22.82
N GLN A 76 -7.67 5.23 -22.64
CA GLN A 76 -8.56 5.57 -23.76
C GLN A 76 -8.09 6.78 -24.58
N LYS A 77 -7.29 7.68 -23.98
CA LYS A 77 -6.70 8.83 -24.69
C LYS A 77 -5.41 8.49 -25.42
N THR A 78 -4.71 7.42 -25.03
CA THR A 78 -3.39 7.07 -25.56
C THR A 78 -3.41 5.87 -26.51
N LEU A 79 -4.39 4.98 -26.35
CA LEU A 79 -4.50 3.75 -27.13
C LEU A 79 -5.84 3.70 -27.89
N PRO A 80 -5.90 2.98 -29.03
CA PRO A 80 -7.17 2.60 -29.64
C PRO A 80 -8.09 1.90 -28.64
N GLU A 81 -9.39 2.16 -28.74
CA GLU A 81 -10.41 1.76 -27.75
C GLU A 81 -10.32 0.28 -27.33
N VAL A 82 -10.19 -0.63 -28.29
CA VAL A 82 -10.10 -2.08 -28.03
C VAL A 82 -8.82 -2.44 -27.28
N LEU A 83 -7.69 -1.81 -27.62
CA LEU A 83 -6.41 -2.05 -26.94
C LEU A 83 -6.43 -1.46 -25.54
N GLY A 84 -6.87 -0.21 -25.40
CA GLY A 84 -7.00 0.48 -24.11
C GLY A 84 -7.91 -0.26 -23.15
N THR A 85 -9.08 -0.71 -23.62
CA THR A 85 -10.03 -1.48 -22.82
C THR A 85 -9.47 -2.84 -22.40
N SER A 86 -8.76 -3.54 -23.30
CA SER A 86 -8.15 -4.84 -22.98
C SER A 86 -7.08 -4.73 -21.89
N VAL A 87 -6.20 -3.73 -21.99
CA VAL A 87 -5.16 -3.44 -20.98
C VAL A 87 -5.80 -2.98 -19.67
N PHE A 88 -6.83 -2.14 -19.74
CA PHE A 88 -7.55 -1.65 -18.56
C PHE A 88 -8.16 -2.79 -17.75
N VAL A 89 -8.89 -3.72 -18.39
CA VAL A 89 -9.51 -4.86 -17.70
C VAL A 89 -8.47 -5.76 -17.04
N GLY A 90 -7.33 -5.99 -17.72
CA GLY A 90 -6.19 -6.70 -17.13
C GLY A 90 -5.61 -6.02 -15.89
N GLY A 91 -5.40 -4.70 -15.97
CA GLY A 91 -4.89 -3.90 -14.85
C GLY A 91 -5.86 -3.83 -13.68
N LEU A 92 -7.16 -3.67 -13.95
CA LEU A 92 -8.21 -3.67 -12.93
C LEU A 92 -8.29 -5.03 -12.21
N CYS A 93 -8.15 -6.12 -12.96
CA CYS A 93 -8.10 -7.46 -12.36
C CYS A 93 -6.86 -7.63 -11.48
N GLY A 94 -5.69 -7.17 -11.93
CA GLY A 94 -4.47 -7.11 -11.13
C GLY A 94 -4.66 -6.34 -9.82
N TYR A 95 -5.32 -5.18 -9.87
CA TYR A 95 -5.66 -4.38 -8.67
C TYR A 95 -6.51 -5.15 -7.67
N VAL A 96 -7.59 -5.78 -8.13
CA VAL A 96 -8.48 -6.55 -7.25
C VAL A 96 -7.72 -7.71 -6.60
N VAL A 97 -6.90 -8.43 -7.38
CA VAL A 97 -6.10 -9.54 -6.85
C VAL A 97 -5.05 -9.05 -5.85
N TYR A 98 -4.41 -7.91 -6.12
CA TYR A 98 -3.51 -7.27 -5.15
C TYR A 98 -4.23 -6.99 -3.83
N ASP A 99 -5.41 -6.36 -3.86
CA ASP A 99 -6.14 -5.96 -2.66
C ASP A 99 -6.62 -7.19 -1.86
N MET A 100 -7.06 -8.23 -2.57
CA MET A 100 -7.41 -9.52 -1.97
C MET A 100 -6.21 -10.23 -1.33
N ILE A 101 -5.05 -10.26 -2.02
CA ILE A 101 -3.82 -10.83 -1.47
C ILE A 101 -3.42 -10.03 -0.23
N HIS A 102 -3.38 -8.70 -0.32
CA HIS A 102 -3.03 -7.82 0.80
C HIS A 102 -3.92 -8.08 2.01
N TYR A 103 -5.24 -8.16 1.81
CA TYR A 103 -6.19 -8.54 2.85
C TYR A 103 -5.88 -9.91 3.46
N TYR A 104 -5.62 -10.91 2.61
CA TYR A 104 -5.28 -12.25 3.05
C TYR A 104 -3.95 -12.32 3.80
N LEU A 105 -2.96 -11.49 3.47
CA LEU A 105 -1.70 -11.43 4.22
C LEU A 105 -1.93 -10.91 5.64
N HIS A 106 -2.88 -10.00 5.85
CA HIS A 106 -3.23 -9.52 7.18
C HIS A 106 -4.04 -10.56 7.97
N TYR A 107 -5.16 -11.03 7.42
CA TYR A 107 -6.14 -11.84 8.18
C TYR A 107 -6.05 -13.35 7.96
N GLY A 108 -5.48 -13.79 6.84
CA GLY A 108 -5.37 -15.20 6.50
C GLY A 108 -4.29 -15.94 7.27
N SER A 109 -4.33 -17.27 7.17
CA SER A 109 -3.30 -18.17 7.72
C SER A 109 -2.67 -19.01 6.60
N PRO A 110 -1.73 -18.44 5.81
CA PRO A 110 -1.05 -19.17 4.75
C PRO A 110 -0.34 -20.41 5.29
N LYS A 111 -0.39 -21.52 4.54
CA LYS A 111 0.32 -22.76 4.89
C LYS A 111 1.82 -22.49 5.00
N ARG A 112 2.46 -22.95 6.09
CA ARG A 112 3.91 -22.85 6.27
C ARG A 112 4.66 -23.43 5.06
N GLY A 113 5.68 -22.71 4.60
CA GLY A 113 6.48 -23.07 3.42
C GLY A 113 5.86 -22.70 2.07
N SER A 114 4.64 -22.16 2.04
CA SER A 114 4.05 -21.61 0.80
C SER A 114 4.62 -20.23 0.45
N TYR A 115 4.51 -19.84 -0.82
CA TYR A 115 4.85 -18.49 -1.28
C TYR A 115 4.11 -17.40 -0.47
N LEU A 116 2.80 -17.58 -0.24
CA LEU A 116 2.00 -16.63 0.52
C LEU A 116 2.43 -16.53 1.99
N TYR A 117 3.00 -17.59 2.57
CA TYR A 117 3.56 -17.54 3.92
C TYR A 117 4.80 -16.63 3.96
N SER A 118 5.72 -16.81 3.01
CA SER A 118 6.90 -15.94 2.88
C SER A 118 6.50 -14.49 2.60
N LEU A 119 5.50 -14.28 1.74
CA LEU A 119 4.96 -12.96 1.43
C LEU A 119 4.32 -12.30 2.66
N LYS A 120 3.59 -13.06 3.48
CA LYS A 120 3.03 -12.57 4.76
C LYS A 120 4.14 -12.15 5.71
N ALA A 121 5.19 -12.95 5.86
CA ALA A 121 6.32 -12.61 6.71
C ALA A 121 7.03 -11.33 6.24
N TYR A 122 7.24 -11.19 4.93
CA TYR A 122 7.82 -9.98 4.33
C TYR A 122 6.94 -8.75 4.57
N HIS A 123 5.63 -8.88 4.34
CA HIS A 123 4.65 -7.80 4.51
C HIS A 123 4.54 -7.33 5.96
N VAL A 124 4.47 -8.27 6.91
CA VAL A 124 4.44 -7.95 8.33
C VAL A 124 5.74 -7.27 8.78
N LYS A 125 6.89 -7.72 8.28
CA LYS A 125 8.19 -7.07 8.54
C LYS A 125 8.19 -5.61 8.06
N HIS A 126 7.67 -5.36 6.86
CA HIS A 126 7.54 -4.01 6.31
C HIS A 126 6.71 -3.08 7.23
N HIS A 127 5.60 -3.58 7.80
CA HIS A 127 4.81 -2.84 8.79
C HIS A 127 5.63 -2.45 10.02
N PHE A 128 6.42 -3.37 10.58
CA PHE A 128 7.23 -3.12 11.76
C PHE A 128 8.41 -2.17 11.52
N GLU A 129 9.09 -2.29 10.38
CA GLU A 129 10.21 -1.40 10.03
C GLU A 129 9.75 0.05 9.88
N HIS A 130 8.58 0.27 9.25
CA HIS A 130 8.02 1.61 9.14
C HIS A 130 7.58 2.20 10.47
N GLN A 131 6.98 1.40 11.37
CA GLN A 131 6.64 1.85 12.72
C GLN A 131 7.88 2.32 13.51
N ARG A 132 9.02 1.62 13.37
CA ARG A 132 10.30 2.05 13.99
C ARG A 132 10.84 3.32 13.36
N SER A 133 10.69 3.51 12.06
CA SER A 133 11.19 4.71 11.36
C SER A 133 10.38 5.99 11.67
N GLY A 134 9.11 5.84 12.06
CA GLY A 134 8.23 6.95 12.47
C GLY A 134 8.30 7.29 13.95
N GLN A 135 8.90 6.43 14.79
CA GLN A 135 9.26 6.77 16.15
C GLN A 135 10.61 7.49 16.13
N THR A 136 10.59 8.82 16.15
CA THR A 136 11.68 9.54 16.83
C THR A 136 11.85 8.88 18.20
N PRO A 137 13.07 8.52 18.63
CA PRO A 137 13.27 7.95 19.95
C PRO A 137 12.83 9.02 20.94
N HIS A 138 11.61 8.89 21.46
CA HIS A 138 11.20 9.64 22.63
C HIS A 138 12.21 9.23 23.68
N LYS A 139 13.11 10.15 24.04
CA LYS A 139 14.16 9.94 25.03
C LYS A 139 13.52 9.21 26.20
N GLN A 140 13.82 7.92 26.30
CA GLN A 140 13.43 7.11 27.42
C GLN A 140 14.06 7.81 28.62
N HIS A 141 13.21 8.31 29.51
CA HIS A 141 13.59 9.04 30.69
C HIS A 141 14.62 8.18 31.43
N ARG A 142 15.89 8.56 31.39
CA ARG A 142 16.89 7.98 32.29
C ARG A 142 16.58 8.55 33.65
N GLU A 143 15.95 7.74 34.51
CA GLU A 143 16.00 8.00 35.95
C GLU A 143 17.47 8.12 36.37
N PRO A 144 17.85 9.13 37.16
CA PRO A 144 19.20 9.20 37.69
C PRO A 144 19.39 8.08 38.72
N PRO A 145 20.59 7.46 38.78
CA PRO A 145 20.85 6.41 39.73
C PRO A 145 20.78 6.96 41.16
N ASN A 146 19.99 6.27 41.97
CA ASN A 146 19.93 6.45 43.41
C ASN A 146 21.33 6.32 44.01
N GLY A 147 21.83 7.37 44.65
CA GLY A 147 23.04 7.28 45.48
C GLY A 147 23.84 8.57 45.62
N GLN A 148 23.42 9.46 46.53
CA GLN A 148 24.32 10.07 47.51
C GLN A 148 23.51 10.89 48.53
N LYS A 149 23.34 10.37 49.74
CA LYS A 149 23.13 11.18 50.94
C LYS A 149 24.34 10.96 51.84
N ARG A 150 25.17 11.99 51.98
CA ARG A 150 25.95 12.30 53.18
C ARG A 150 25.62 13.73 53.55
#